data_AF-A0A9E5LLY0-F1
#
_entry.id   AF-A0A9E5LLY0-F1
#
_cell.length_a   1.000
_cell.length_b   1.000
_cell.length_c   1.000
_cell.angle_alpha   90.00
_cell.angle_beta   90.00
_cell.angle_gamma   90.00
#
_symmetry.space_group_name_H-M   'P 1'
#
loop_
_entity.id
_entity.type
_entity.pdbx_description
1 polymer ?
#
loop_
_entity_poly.entity_id
_entity_poly.type
_entity_poly.pdbx_seq_one_letter_code
_entity_poly.pdbx_strand_id
1 'polypeptide(L)' 'MKAALISGSSSGIGKAIAEKFLENGIKVVGLARDHSKFIPNKKNYIPIEAD' A
#
# COMPACT_ATOMS: atom_id res chain seq x y z
N MET A 1 -11.61 -13.66 -0.30
CA MET A 1 -11.03 -12.30 -0.20
C MET A 1 -9.58 -12.36 -0.65
N LYS A 2 -9.13 -11.47 -1.54
CA LYS A 2 -7.74 -11.44 -2.03
C LYS A 2 -6.97 -10.29 -1.35
N ALA A 3 -5.69 -10.50 -1.07
CA ALA A 3 -4.79 -9.50 -0.52
C ALA A 3 -3.47 -9.49 -1.29
N ALA A 4 -2.79 -8.36 -1.32
CA ALA A 4 -1.50 -8.18 -1.97
C ALA A 4 -0.48 -7.58 -0.99
N LEU A 5 0.73 -8.13 -1.00
CA LEU A 5 1.89 -7.57 -0.32
C LEU A 5 2.68 -6.73 -1.33
N ILE A 6 2.97 -5.48 -1.00
CA ILE A 6 3.70 -4.56 -1.88
C ILE A 6 4.86 -3.94 -1.11
N SER A 7 6.09 -4.25 -1.50
CA SER A 7 7.30 -3.55 -1.04
C SER A 7 7.51 -2.25 -1.79
N GLY A 8 8.03 -1.22 -1.11
CA GLY A 8 8.16 0.11 -1.67
C GLY A 8 6.81 0.78 -1.93
N SER A 9 5.78 0.42 -1.14
CA SER A 9 4.40 0.88 -1.36
C SER A 9 4.17 2.37 -1.10
N SER A 10 5.13 3.08 -0.51
CA SER A 10 4.96 4.49 -0.13
C SER A 10 5.38 5.49 -1.22
N SER A 11 6.03 5.06 -2.30
CA SER A 11 6.44 5.95 -3.38
C SER A 11 6.56 5.27 -4.75
N GLY A 12 6.67 6.08 -5.80
CA GLY A 12 6.91 5.62 -7.16
C GLY A 12 5.92 4.56 -7.65
N ILE A 13 6.46 3.49 -8.26
CA ILE A 13 5.68 2.42 -8.88
C ILE A 13 4.90 1.62 -7.83
N GLY A 14 5.52 1.31 -6.68
CA GLY A 14 4.87 0.55 -5.62
C GLY A 14 3.62 1.26 -5.08
N LYS A 15 3.69 2.59 -4.93
CA LYS A 15 2.52 3.41 -4.60
C LYS A 15 1.42 3.32 -5.65
N ALA A 16 1.76 3.51 -6.93
CA ALA A 16 0.76 3.47 -8.01
C ALA A 16 0.04 2.11 -8.09
N ILE A 17 0.77 1.01 -7.86
CA ILE A 17 0.17 -0.33 -7.82
C ILE A 17 -0.72 -0.48 -6.57
N ALA A 18 -0.26 0.00 -5.40
CA ALA A 18 -1.06 -0.04 -4.18
C ALA A 18 -2.39 0.72 -4.34
N GLU A 19 -2.35 1.93 -4.92
CA GLU A 19 -3.54 2.73 -5.24
C GLU A 19 -4.49 1.94 -6.15
N LYS A 20 -3.97 1.35 -7.23
CA LYS A 20 -4.79 0.58 -8.18
C LYS A 20 -5.43 -0.63 -7.54
N PHE A 21 -4.74 -1.33 -6.64
CA PHE A 21 -5.29 -2.49 -5.94
C PHE A 21 -6.37 -2.07 -4.94
N LEU A 22 -6.14 -0.99 -4.20
CA LEU A 22 -7.12 -0.43 -3.27
C LEU A 22 -8.38 0.10 -3.99
N GLU A 23 -8.25 0.64 -5.21
CA GLU A 23 -9.39 0.97 -6.10
C GLU A 23 -10.24 -0.24 -6.47
N ASN A 24 -9.59 -1.38 -6.73
CA ASN A 24 -10.29 -2.62 -7.08
C ASN A 24 -10.78 -3.40 -5.85
N GLY A 25 -10.79 -2.79 -4.67
CA GLY A 25 -11.25 -3.43 -3.42
C GLY A 25 -10.31 -4.51 -2.88
N ILE A 26 -9.08 -4.61 -3.41
CA ILE A 26 -8.07 -5.55 -2.92
C ILE A 26 -7.42 -4.94 -1.68
N LYS A 27 -7.27 -5.76 -0.64
CA LYS A 27 -6.54 -5.38 0.56
C LYS A 27 -5.05 -5.33 0.28
N VAL A 28 -4.37 -4.25 0.64
CA VAL A 28 -2.93 -4.08 0.44
C VAL A 28 -2.22 -4.06 1.78
N VAL A 29 -1.21 -4.91 1.93
CA VAL A 29 -0.19 -4.80 2.98
C VAL A 29 1.01 -4.11 2.36
N GLY A 30 1.26 -2.87 2.77
CA GLY A 30 2.32 -2.03 2.22
C GLY A 30 3.55 -2.06 3.10
N LEU A 31 4.68 -2.53 2.57
CA LEU A 31 5.99 -2.50 3.22
C LEU A 31 6.79 -1.29 2.69
N ALA A 32 7.17 -0.39 3.59
CA ALA A 32 8.07 0.72 3.28
C ALA A 32 8.70 1.26 4.55
N ARG A 33 9.83 1.98 4.41
CA ARG A 33 10.51 2.63 5.53
C ARG A 33 9.75 3.82 6.12
N ASP A 34 8.98 4.51 5.27
CA ASP A 34 8.22 5.69 5.64
C ASP A 34 6.92 5.72 4.82
N HIS A 35 5.77 5.77 5.50
CA HIS A 35 4.44 5.87 4.89
C HIS A 35 3.84 7.28 4.98
N SER A 36 4.56 8.26 5.53
CA SER A 36 4.05 9.63 5.72
C SER A 36 3.61 10.29 4.40
N LYS A 37 4.22 9.87 3.28
CA LYS A 37 3.91 10.35 1.93
C LYS A 37 2.72 9.65 1.27
N PHE A 38 2.24 8.56 1.86
CA PHE A 38 1.18 7.73 1.31
C PHE A 38 0.24 7.23 2.40
N ILE A 39 -0.80 8.04 2.65
CA ILE A 39 -1.88 7.74 3.58
C ILE A 39 -3.17 7.65 2.76
N PRO A 40 -3.44 6.52 2.08
CA PRO A 40 -4.63 6.39 1.28
C PRO A 40 -5.88 6.42 2.16
N ASN A 41 -6.92 7.13 1.72
CA ASN A 41 -8.19 7.31 2.44
C ASN A 41 -9.09 6.05 2.47
N LYS A 42 -8.50 4.85 2.46
CA LYS A 42 -9.20 3.57 2.34
C LYS A 42 -8.80 2.63 3.47
N LYS A 43 -9.80 2.06 4.17
CA LYS A 43 -9.64 1.07 5.26
C LYS A 43 -8.84 -0.19 4.88
N ASN A 44 -8.52 -0.37 3.59
CA ASN A 44 -7.95 -1.58 3.03
C ASN A 44 -6.42 -1.53 2.86
N TYR A 45 -5.76 -0.44 3.29
CA TYR A 45 -4.31 -0.33 3.30
C TYR A 45 -3.75 -0.54 4.71
N ILE A 46 -2.86 -1.53 4.87
CA ILE A 46 -2.14 -1.79 6.12
C ILE A 46 -0.68 -1.38 5.90
N PRO A 47 -0.23 -0.25 6.47
CA PRO A 47 1.17 0.12 6.44
C PRO A 47 1.95 -0.74 7.44
N ILE A 48 3.06 -1.31 6.98
CA ILE A 48 4.07 -1.97 7.80
C ILE A 48 5.38 -1.23 7.55
N GLU A 49 5.95 -0.69 8.63
CA GLU A 49 7.30 -0.13 8.61
C GLU A 49 8.32 -1.26 8.67
N ALA A 50 9.26 -1.25 7.74
CA ALA A 50 10.35 -2.21 7.67
C ALA A 50 11.59 -1.50 7.09
N ASP A 51 12.73 -1.72 7.74
CA ASP A 51 14.06 -1.22 7.36
C ASP A 51 14.85 -2.31 6.62
#